data_AF-A0A934PY90-F1
#
_entry.id   AF-A0A934PY90-F1
#
_cell.length_a   1.000
_cell.length_b   1.000
_cell.length_c   1.000
_cell.angle_alpha   90.00
_cell.angle_beta   90.00
_cell.angle_gamma   90.00
#
_symmetry.space_group_name_H-M   'P 1'
#
loop_
_entity.id
_entity.type
_entity.pdbx_description
1 polymer ?
#
loop_
_entity_poly.entity_id
_entity_poly.type
_entity_poly.pdbx_seq_one_letter_code
_entity_poly.pdbx_strand_id
1 'polypeptide(L)'
;MSLKLFRHTDYAQSMLSPGETRFALHPGWAVTVLAAWIGFACNPWFWHALAHGGLATAVMLGTAIAGGAAFVLSLFGWRRTFKTVATLLLLVASVLAAGVWTQDVSLAAVMDSPRAAFVLPSWASFFGWQVPTLLALLGFVPMLWAWNAHLRRLAGPSQLRVNLAGMTLAAMVAGSALFALSFMAA
;
A
#
# COMPACT_ATOMS: atom_id res chain seq x y z
N MET A 1 -4.28 -0.40 66.49
CA MET A 1 -5.11 -0.12 65.30
C MET A 1 -4.18 0.24 64.16
N SER A 2 -4.09 -0.63 63.16
CA SER A 2 -3.20 -0.48 62.01
C SER A 2 -3.88 0.38 60.95
N LEU A 3 -3.34 1.57 60.70
CA LEU A 3 -3.74 2.41 59.57
C LEU A 3 -3.26 1.73 58.29
N LYS A 4 -4.20 1.07 57.61
CA LYS A 4 -4.00 0.44 56.31
C LYS A 4 -3.65 1.52 55.27
N LEU A 5 -2.35 1.62 55.05
CA LEU A 5 -1.67 1.58 53.76
C LEU A 5 -2.44 2.17 52.57
N PHE A 6 -1.91 3.29 52.08
CA PHE A 6 -2.12 3.89 50.77
C PHE A 6 -2.56 2.87 49.69
N ARG A 7 -3.83 2.95 49.29
CA ARG A 7 -4.35 2.31 48.08
C ARG A 7 -4.98 3.34 47.16
N HIS A 8 -4.28 4.41 46.82
CA HIS A 8 -4.72 5.30 45.73
C HIS A 8 -3.55 6.17 45.27
N THR A 9 -2.67 5.61 44.46
CA THR A 9 -1.88 6.31 43.42
C THR A 9 -0.92 5.28 42.84
N ASP A 10 -1.23 4.73 41.65
CA ASP A 10 -0.21 4.21 40.71
C ASP A 10 -0.83 3.71 39.39
N TYR A 11 -2.16 3.60 39.29
CA TYR A 11 -2.80 3.27 38.00
C TYR A 11 -2.96 4.46 37.04
N ALA A 12 -2.67 5.69 37.46
CA ALA A 12 -2.79 6.87 36.60
C ALA A 12 -1.55 7.14 35.73
N GLN A 13 -0.42 6.44 35.98
CA GLN A 13 0.83 6.58 35.21
C GLN A 13 1.26 5.27 34.53
N SER A 14 0.34 4.32 34.37
CA SER A 14 0.64 3.11 33.60
C SER A 14 0.57 3.40 32.09
N MET A 15 1.66 3.93 31.56
CA MET A 15 2.09 3.72 30.16
C MET A 15 2.28 2.22 29.81
N LEU A 16 1.98 1.31 30.75
CA LEU A 16 2.09 -0.13 30.69
C LEU A 16 0.74 -0.80 30.97
N SER A 17 -0.37 -0.20 30.54
CA SER A 17 -1.61 -0.93 30.30
C SER A 17 -1.31 -2.00 29.23
N PRO A 18 -1.35 -3.31 29.55
CA PRO A 18 -1.19 -4.37 28.55
C PRO A 18 -2.42 -4.49 27.63
N GLY A 19 -3.42 -3.61 27.80
CA GLY A 19 -4.64 -3.55 27.01
C GLY A 19 -4.44 -2.89 25.65
N GLU A 20 -3.65 -1.80 25.58
CA GLU A 20 -3.42 -1.08 24.31
C GLU A 20 -2.66 -1.92 23.26
N THR A 21 -1.80 -2.83 23.70
CA THR A 21 -0.97 -3.64 22.80
C THR A 21 -1.74 -4.78 22.13
N ARG A 22 -2.97 -5.09 22.57
CA ARG A 22 -3.83 -6.10 21.96
C ARG A 22 -4.49 -5.63 20.66
N PHE A 23 -4.63 -4.32 20.47
CA PHE A 23 -5.29 -3.74 19.29
C PHE A 23 -4.32 -3.14 18.26
N ALA A 24 -3.00 -3.19 18.52
CA ALA A 24 -2.01 -2.64 17.61
C ALA A 24 -1.79 -3.57 16.40
N LEU A 25 -2.01 -3.05 15.21
CA LEU A 25 -1.85 -3.77 13.94
C LEU A 25 -0.38 -4.14 13.73
N HIS A 26 -0.10 -5.40 13.37
CA HIS A 26 1.25 -5.79 13.01
C HIS A 26 1.70 -5.05 11.73
N PRO A 27 2.92 -4.51 11.64
CA PRO A 27 3.38 -3.76 10.47
C PRO A 27 3.28 -4.57 9.16
N GLY A 28 3.52 -5.88 9.23
CA GLY A 28 3.31 -6.78 8.08
C GLY A 28 1.88 -6.78 7.54
N TRP A 29 0.86 -6.70 8.40
CA TRP A 29 -0.53 -6.60 7.94
C TRP A 29 -0.80 -5.27 7.24
N ALA A 30 -0.26 -4.18 7.76
CA ALA A 30 -0.39 -2.87 7.11
C ALA A 30 0.27 -2.87 5.72
N VAL A 31 1.44 -3.47 5.58
CA VAL A 31 2.10 -3.69 4.28
C VAL A 31 1.20 -4.45 3.33
N THR A 32 0.65 -5.60 3.76
CA THR A 32 -0.19 -6.44 2.88
C THR A 32 -1.47 -5.75 2.42
N VAL A 33 -2.17 -5.04 3.31
CA VAL A 33 -3.41 -4.35 2.98
C VAL A 33 -3.16 -3.22 1.99
N LEU A 34 -2.13 -2.39 2.24
CA LEU A 34 -1.78 -1.29 1.36
C LEU A 34 -1.27 -1.77 0.00
N ALA A 35 -0.43 -2.81 0.01
CA ALA A 35 0.06 -3.41 -1.23
C ALA A 35 -1.07 -4.00 -2.07
N ALA A 36 -2.01 -4.72 -1.45
CA ALA A 36 -3.20 -5.22 -2.14
C ALA A 36 -4.06 -4.08 -2.67
N TRP A 37 -4.27 -3.02 -1.89
CA TRP A 37 -5.01 -1.85 -2.36
C TRP A 37 -4.34 -1.20 -3.58
N ILE A 38 -3.03 -1.00 -3.54
CA ILE A 38 -2.27 -0.43 -4.67
C ILE A 38 -2.34 -1.35 -5.89
N GLY A 39 -2.14 -2.66 -5.72
CA GLY A 39 -2.06 -3.61 -6.82
C GLY A 39 -3.40 -3.95 -7.47
N PHE A 40 -4.50 -3.93 -6.73
CA PHE A 40 -5.82 -4.33 -7.23
C PHE A 40 -6.80 -3.16 -7.36
N ALA A 41 -6.89 -2.27 -6.36
CA ALA A 41 -7.83 -1.16 -6.40
C ALA A 41 -7.29 0.00 -7.26
N CYS A 42 -6.04 0.40 -7.04
CA CYS A 42 -5.43 1.52 -7.77
C CYS A 42 -4.88 1.15 -9.16
N ASN A 43 -5.00 -0.10 -9.59
CA ASN A 43 -4.41 -0.55 -10.85
C ASN A 43 -5.44 -0.55 -11.99
N PRO A 44 -5.46 0.46 -12.87
CA PRO A 44 -6.43 0.54 -13.96
C PRO A 44 -6.26 -0.62 -14.96
N TRP A 45 -5.03 -1.06 -15.23
CA TRP A 45 -4.77 -2.16 -16.17
C TRP A 45 -5.24 -3.51 -15.63
N PHE A 46 -5.24 -3.70 -14.30
CA PHE A 46 -5.90 -4.85 -13.67
C PHE A 46 -7.39 -4.89 -14.05
N TRP A 47 -8.11 -3.77 -13.93
CA TRP A 47 -9.53 -3.70 -14.23
C TRP A 47 -9.81 -3.87 -15.72
N HIS A 48 -8.99 -3.29 -16.60
CA HIS A 48 -9.10 -3.52 -18.04
C HIS A 48 -8.86 -4.98 -18.43
N ALA A 49 -7.81 -5.61 -17.88
CA ALA A 49 -7.53 -7.02 -18.10
C ALA A 49 -8.63 -7.92 -17.54
N LEU A 50 -9.23 -7.56 -16.40
CA LEU A 50 -10.34 -8.33 -15.83
C LEU A 50 -11.58 -8.27 -16.73
N ALA A 51 -11.84 -7.11 -17.33
CA ALA A 51 -12.98 -6.91 -18.21
C ALA A 51 -12.80 -7.54 -19.61
N HIS A 52 -11.57 -7.56 -20.16
CA HIS A 52 -11.34 -7.93 -21.56
C HIS A 52 -10.21 -8.95 -21.80
N GLY A 53 -9.24 -9.07 -20.90
CA GLY A 53 -8.00 -9.85 -21.07
C GLY A 53 -7.92 -11.17 -20.29
N GLY A 54 -8.95 -11.50 -19.51
CA GLY A 54 -9.06 -12.72 -18.73
C GLY A 54 -8.56 -12.61 -17.28
N LEU A 55 -9.19 -13.42 -16.41
CA LEU A 55 -8.95 -13.39 -14.97
C LEU A 55 -7.48 -13.66 -14.60
N ALA A 56 -6.85 -14.63 -15.26
CA ALA A 56 -5.47 -15.01 -14.95
C ALA A 56 -4.49 -13.85 -15.20
N THR A 57 -4.60 -13.18 -16.36
CA THR A 57 -3.75 -12.02 -16.71
C THR A 57 -3.98 -10.87 -15.74
N ALA A 58 -5.24 -10.58 -15.41
CA ALA A 58 -5.59 -9.55 -14.43
C ALA A 58 -4.95 -9.86 -13.08
N VAL A 59 -5.16 -11.06 -12.54
CA VAL A 59 -4.59 -11.48 -11.25
C VAL A 59 -3.06 -11.34 -11.26
N MET A 60 -2.37 -11.75 -12.33
CA MET A 60 -0.91 -11.62 -12.40
C MET A 60 -0.42 -10.18 -12.48
N LEU A 61 -1.14 -9.30 -13.20
CA LEU A 61 -0.83 -7.86 -13.19
C LEU A 61 -1.02 -7.26 -11.79
N GLY A 62 -2.13 -7.60 -11.14
CA GLY A 62 -2.43 -7.12 -9.80
C GLY A 62 -1.42 -7.60 -8.76
N THR A 63 -1.03 -8.89 -8.80
CA THR A 63 -0.03 -9.46 -7.90
C THR A 63 1.38 -8.94 -8.17
N ALA A 64 1.76 -8.67 -9.42
CA ALA A 64 3.04 -8.06 -9.75
C ALA A 64 3.18 -6.66 -9.12
N ILE A 65 2.17 -5.80 -9.29
CA ILE A 65 2.16 -4.45 -8.72
C ILE A 65 2.04 -4.50 -7.19
N ALA A 66 1.18 -5.36 -6.63
CA ALA A 66 1.08 -5.55 -5.19
C ALA A 66 2.41 -6.02 -4.58
N GLY A 67 3.09 -6.98 -5.21
CA GLY A 67 4.40 -7.46 -4.79
C GLY A 67 5.45 -6.34 -4.82
N GLY A 68 5.50 -5.55 -5.90
CA GLY A 68 6.39 -4.39 -5.99
C GLY A 68 6.13 -3.36 -4.88
N ALA A 69 4.87 -3.01 -4.62
CA ALA A 69 4.49 -2.10 -3.54
C ALA A 69 4.85 -2.68 -2.16
N ALA A 70 4.57 -3.96 -1.92
CA ALA A 70 4.91 -4.65 -0.67
C ALA A 70 6.43 -4.68 -0.42
N PHE A 71 7.23 -4.83 -1.48
CA PHE A 71 8.68 -4.79 -1.40
C PHE A 71 9.17 -3.43 -0.89
N VAL A 72 8.70 -2.34 -1.52
CA VAL A 72 9.07 -0.97 -1.14
C VAL A 72 8.59 -0.65 0.29
N LEU A 73 7.34 -1.00 0.62
CA LEU A 73 6.80 -0.79 1.96
C LEU A 73 7.55 -1.58 3.04
N SER A 74 7.99 -2.80 2.71
CA SER A 74 8.79 -3.63 3.63
C SER A 74 10.19 -3.04 3.83
N LEU A 75 10.83 -2.54 2.76
CA LEU A 75 12.12 -1.85 2.84
C LEU A 75 12.06 -0.63 3.77
N PHE A 76 10.97 0.15 3.66
CA PHE A 76 10.73 1.34 4.47
C PHE A 76 9.82 1.10 5.67
N GLY A 77 9.70 -0.15 6.14
CA GLY A 77 8.81 -0.57 7.24
C GLY A 77 9.12 0.01 8.62
N TRP A 78 9.99 1.03 8.72
CA TRP A 78 10.35 1.67 9.98
C TRP A 78 9.29 2.63 10.48
N ARG A 79 9.29 2.85 11.81
CA ARG A 79 8.29 3.69 12.50
C ARG A 79 8.08 5.07 11.86
N ARG A 80 9.14 5.74 11.41
CA ARG A 80 9.07 7.09 10.85
C ARG A 80 8.86 7.13 9.34
N THR A 81 9.36 6.13 8.61
CA THR A 81 9.34 6.14 7.14
C THR A 81 8.10 5.48 6.56
N PHE A 82 7.53 4.49 7.25
CA PHE A 82 6.45 3.68 6.72
C PHE A 82 5.24 4.52 6.30
N LYS A 83 4.73 5.38 7.19
CA LYS A 83 3.55 6.20 6.90
C LYS A 83 3.80 7.13 5.72
N THR A 84 4.97 7.80 5.70
CA THR A 84 5.35 8.72 4.63
C THR A 84 5.44 8.00 3.27
N VAL A 85 6.13 6.86 3.22
CA VAL A 85 6.28 6.08 1.98
C VAL A 85 4.95 5.49 1.53
N ALA A 86 4.12 5.00 2.46
CA ALA A 86 2.76 4.56 2.15
C ALA A 86 1.93 5.69 1.52
N THR A 87 1.96 6.90 2.09
CA THR A 87 1.30 8.05 1.46
C THR A 87 1.81 8.36 0.07
N LEU A 88 3.13 8.38 -0.12
CA LEU A 88 3.70 8.68 -1.43
C LEU A 88 3.27 7.64 -2.46
N LEU A 89 3.34 6.36 -2.12
CA LEU A 89 2.92 5.27 -3.01
C LEU A 89 1.43 5.35 -3.35
N LEU A 90 0.56 5.59 -2.36
CA LEU A 90 -0.88 5.74 -2.58
C LEU A 90 -1.20 6.95 -3.46
N LEU A 91 -0.56 8.10 -3.21
CA LEU A 91 -0.75 9.30 -4.01
C LEU A 91 -0.30 9.07 -5.45
N VAL A 92 0.92 8.55 -5.66
CA VAL A 92 1.43 8.22 -6.99
C VAL A 92 0.52 7.23 -7.70
N ALA A 93 0.12 6.14 -7.04
CA ALA A 93 -0.79 5.15 -7.62
C ALA A 93 -2.15 5.76 -7.99
N SER A 94 -2.72 6.63 -7.14
CA SER A 94 -4.00 7.29 -7.41
C SER A 94 -3.91 8.30 -8.57
N VAL A 95 -2.81 9.04 -8.68
CA VAL A 95 -2.57 9.99 -9.79
C VAL A 95 -2.41 9.23 -11.10
N LEU A 96 -1.62 8.15 -11.10
CA LEU A 96 -1.46 7.30 -12.28
C LEU A 96 -2.79 6.65 -12.68
N ALA A 97 -3.55 6.13 -11.72
CA ALA A 97 -4.88 5.58 -11.98
C ALA A 97 -5.80 6.63 -12.63
N ALA A 98 -5.84 7.84 -12.07
CA ALA A 98 -6.66 8.92 -12.60
C ALA A 98 -6.22 9.34 -14.02
N GLY A 99 -4.92 9.39 -14.30
CA GLY A 99 -4.42 9.69 -15.63
C GLY A 99 -4.79 8.62 -16.66
N VAL A 100 -4.56 7.34 -16.34
CA VAL A 100 -4.95 6.23 -17.24
C VAL A 100 -6.45 6.25 -17.52
N TRP A 101 -7.30 6.41 -16.50
CA TRP A 101 -8.76 6.43 -16.69
C TRP A 101 -9.26 7.63 -17.51
N THR A 102 -8.58 8.78 -17.42
CA THR A 102 -9.02 10.00 -18.13
C THR A 102 -8.46 10.10 -19.54
N GLN A 103 -7.33 9.44 -19.82
CA GLN A 103 -6.63 9.51 -21.11
C GLN A 103 -6.70 8.20 -21.91
N ASP A 104 -7.30 7.15 -21.35
CA ASP A 104 -7.46 5.82 -21.95
C ASP A 104 -6.14 5.23 -22.46
N VAL A 105 -5.11 5.30 -21.60
CA VAL A 105 -3.74 4.90 -21.97
C VAL A 105 -3.54 3.39 -21.80
N SER A 106 -3.24 2.71 -22.89
CA SER A 106 -2.94 1.28 -22.88
C SER A 106 -1.59 0.99 -22.21
N LEU A 107 -1.46 -0.20 -21.58
CA LEU A 107 -0.22 -0.61 -20.92
C LEU A 107 0.97 -0.67 -21.90
N ALA A 108 0.73 -1.15 -23.12
CA ALA A 108 1.75 -1.20 -24.17
C ALA A 108 2.29 0.19 -24.52
N ALA A 109 1.40 1.18 -24.67
CA ALA A 109 1.80 2.55 -24.96
C ALA A 109 2.67 3.17 -23.85
N VAL A 110 2.43 2.79 -22.59
CA VAL A 110 3.28 3.23 -21.47
C VAL A 110 4.66 2.58 -21.51
N MET A 111 4.74 1.29 -21.84
CA MET A 111 6.01 0.57 -21.92
C MET A 111 6.89 1.02 -23.09
N ASP A 112 6.27 1.36 -24.22
CA ASP A 112 6.99 1.77 -25.43
C ASP A 112 7.42 3.25 -25.41
N SER A 113 6.85 4.04 -24.50
CA SER A 113 7.10 5.48 -24.45
C SER A 113 8.20 5.86 -23.45
N PRO A 114 9.20 6.66 -23.86
CA PRO A 114 10.22 7.17 -22.94
C PRO A 114 9.69 8.29 -22.02
N ARG A 115 8.45 8.77 -22.21
CA ARG A 115 7.90 9.91 -21.47
C ARG A 115 6.87 9.46 -20.44
N ALA A 116 7.28 9.42 -19.18
CA ALA A 116 6.39 9.14 -18.04
C ALA A 116 5.21 10.13 -17.91
N ALA A 117 5.33 11.33 -18.47
CA ALA A 117 4.29 12.37 -18.40
C ALA A 117 2.99 12.00 -19.15
N PHE A 118 3.02 11.04 -20.08
CA PHE A 118 1.83 10.57 -20.79
C PHE A 118 0.81 9.87 -19.91
N VAL A 119 1.17 9.49 -18.68
CA VAL A 119 0.26 8.80 -17.76
C VAL A 119 -0.32 9.78 -16.73
N LEU A 120 0.10 11.04 -16.73
CA LEU A 120 -0.37 12.02 -15.77
C LEU A 120 -1.63 12.72 -16.28
N PRO A 121 -2.67 12.91 -15.44
CA PRO A 121 -3.87 13.63 -15.83
C PRO A 121 -3.54 15.07 -16.25
N SER A 122 -4.29 15.59 -17.23
CA SER A 122 -4.11 16.97 -17.67
C SER A 122 -4.50 17.95 -16.55
N TRP A 123 -3.92 19.15 -16.54
CA TRP A 123 -4.28 20.17 -15.55
C TRP A 123 -5.78 20.49 -15.54
N ALA A 124 -6.41 20.52 -16.73
CA ALA A 124 -7.85 20.73 -16.87
C ALA A 124 -8.67 19.61 -16.20
N SER A 125 -8.18 18.36 -16.21
CA SER A 125 -8.88 17.21 -15.65
C SER A 125 -9.07 17.29 -14.13
N PHE A 126 -8.21 18.04 -13.41
CA PHE A 126 -8.35 18.26 -11.97
C PHE A 126 -9.58 19.09 -11.58
N PHE A 127 -10.11 19.89 -12.52
CA PHE A 127 -11.34 20.66 -12.30
C PHE A 127 -12.61 19.87 -12.65
N GLY A 128 -12.47 18.72 -13.33
CA GLY A 128 -13.56 17.77 -13.50
C GLY A 128 -13.81 16.97 -12.23
N TRP A 129 -15.01 16.41 -12.04
CA TRP A 129 -15.34 15.65 -10.83
C TRP A 129 -14.61 14.30 -10.73
N GLN A 130 -14.20 13.72 -11.87
CA GLN A 130 -13.63 12.38 -11.96
C GLN A 130 -12.27 12.26 -11.25
N VAL A 131 -11.32 13.14 -11.56
CA VAL A 131 -9.96 13.10 -10.99
C VAL A 131 -9.98 13.31 -9.47
N PRO A 132 -10.63 14.34 -8.90
CA PRO A 132 -10.75 14.52 -7.45
C PRO A 132 -11.42 13.31 -6.78
N THR A 133 -12.44 12.70 -7.40
CA THR A 133 -13.10 11.51 -6.85
C THR A 133 -12.14 10.32 -6.79
N LEU A 134 -11.37 10.07 -7.86
CA LEU A 134 -10.38 8.99 -7.88
C LEU A 134 -9.24 9.24 -6.88
N LEU A 135 -8.74 10.47 -6.78
CA LEU A 135 -7.72 10.83 -5.79
C LEU A 135 -8.23 10.66 -4.36
N ALA A 136 -9.47 11.07 -4.10
CA ALA A 136 -10.10 10.93 -2.80
C ALA A 136 -10.28 9.45 -2.43
N LEU A 137 -10.89 8.66 -3.30
CA LEU A 137 -11.22 7.25 -3.01
C LEU A 137 -9.99 6.34 -3.01
N LEU A 138 -9.11 6.46 -4.00
CA LEU A 138 -7.97 5.56 -4.18
C LEU A 138 -6.73 6.00 -3.41
N GLY A 139 -6.54 7.31 -3.20
CA GLY A 139 -5.39 7.86 -2.50
C GLY A 139 -5.71 8.24 -1.06
N PHE A 140 -6.67 9.15 -0.87
CA PHE A 140 -6.89 9.80 0.42
C PHE A 140 -7.53 8.89 1.47
N VAL A 141 -8.55 8.09 1.12
CA VAL A 141 -9.19 7.14 2.05
C VAL A 141 -8.21 6.14 2.65
N PRO A 142 -7.43 5.36 1.86
CA PRO A 142 -6.45 4.42 2.43
C PRO A 142 -5.29 5.14 3.13
N MET A 143 -4.95 6.37 2.71
CA MET A 143 -4.01 7.22 3.42
C MET A 143 -4.52 7.53 4.84
N LEU A 144 -5.76 8.03 4.98
CA LEU A 144 -6.35 8.32 6.29
C LEU A 144 -6.36 7.08 7.17
N TRP A 145 -6.72 5.93 6.62
CA TRP A 145 -6.65 4.66 7.33
C TRP A 145 -5.23 4.35 7.81
N ALA A 146 -4.21 4.45 6.94
CA ALA A 146 -2.82 4.17 7.31
C ALA A 146 -2.28 5.13 8.39
N TRP A 147 -2.73 6.39 8.37
CA TRP A 147 -2.36 7.38 9.37
C TRP A 147 -3.06 7.17 10.71
N ASN A 148 -4.31 6.70 10.70
CA ASN A 148 -5.06 6.35 11.90
C ASN A 148 -4.71 4.97 12.47
N ALA A 149 -4.09 4.09 11.68
CA ALA A 149 -3.64 2.79 12.14
C ALA A 149 -2.52 2.90 13.19
N HIS A 150 -2.76 2.31 14.36
CA HIS A 150 -1.76 2.14 15.41
C HIS A 150 -0.90 0.91 15.13
N LEU A 151 0.31 1.13 14.59
CA LEU A 151 1.24 0.06 14.29
C LEU A 151 1.96 -0.43 15.56
N ARG A 152 2.02 -1.74 15.72
CA ARG A 152 2.76 -2.39 16.81
C ARG A 152 4.24 -2.03 16.72
N ARG A 153 4.81 -1.61 17.85
CA ARG A 153 6.24 -1.32 17.97
C ARG A 153 7.01 -2.63 18.13
N LEU A 154 7.97 -2.86 17.25
CA LEU A 154 8.91 -3.97 17.33
C LEU A 154 10.29 -3.43 17.70
N ALA A 155 11.09 -4.24 18.39
CA ALA A 155 12.51 -3.92 18.61
C ALA A 155 13.26 -3.90 17.27
N GLY A 156 14.34 -3.12 17.17
CA GLY A 156 15.10 -2.93 15.93
C GLY A 156 15.46 -4.24 15.21
N PRO A 157 16.07 -5.23 15.87
CA PRO A 157 16.41 -6.52 15.23
C PRO A 157 15.19 -7.35 14.79
N SER A 158 14.08 -7.29 15.54
CA SER A 158 12.84 -7.94 15.09
C SER A 158 12.20 -7.22 13.91
N GLN A 159 12.23 -5.89 13.89
CA GLN A 159 11.73 -5.09 12.77
C GLN A 159 12.55 -5.38 11.50
N LEU A 160 13.87 -5.43 11.62
CA LEU A 160 14.75 -5.74 10.48
C LEU A 160 14.44 -7.13 9.90
N ARG A 161 14.27 -8.15 10.75
CA ARG A 161 13.88 -9.49 10.30
C ARG A 161 12.53 -9.50 9.58
N VAL A 162 11.53 -8.80 10.12
CA VAL A 162 10.21 -8.70 9.48
C VAL A 162 10.30 -7.97 8.14
N ASN A 163 11.04 -6.87 8.06
CA ASN A 163 11.24 -6.12 6.83
C ASN A 163 11.96 -6.96 5.77
N LEU A 164 13.04 -7.66 6.13
CA LEU A 164 13.77 -8.54 5.21
C LEU A 164 12.90 -9.69 4.71
N ALA A 165 12.19 -10.37 5.61
CA ALA A 165 11.28 -11.45 5.23
C ALA A 165 10.13 -10.95 4.33
N GLY A 166 9.59 -9.76 4.63
CA GLY A 166 8.58 -9.11 3.80
C GLY A 166 9.12 -8.76 2.41
N MET A 167 10.33 -8.21 2.34
CA MET A 167 10.99 -7.88 1.06
C MET A 167 11.24 -9.13 0.22
N THR A 168 11.81 -10.19 0.80
CA THR A 168 12.12 -11.40 0.03
C THR A 168 10.85 -12.08 -0.49
N LEU A 169 9.82 -12.20 0.36
CA LEU A 169 8.53 -12.75 -0.05
C LEU A 169 7.87 -11.89 -1.13
N ALA A 170 7.87 -10.56 -0.96
CA ALA A 170 7.31 -9.63 -1.93
C ALA A 170 8.04 -9.69 -3.28
N ALA A 171 9.37 -9.81 -3.27
CA ALA A 171 10.18 -9.97 -4.47
C ALA A 171 9.88 -11.30 -5.18
N MET A 172 9.72 -12.40 -4.44
CA MET A 172 9.32 -13.69 -5.00
C MET A 172 7.93 -13.64 -5.63
N VAL A 173 6.96 -13.00 -4.96
CA VAL A 173 5.59 -12.83 -5.49
C VAL A 173 5.58 -11.94 -6.74
N ALA A 174 6.27 -10.81 -6.71
CA ALA A 174 6.36 -9.94 -7.88
C ALA A 174 7.07 -10.63 -9.05
N GLY A 175 8.20 -11.29 -8.78
CA GLY A 175 8.99 -11.99 -9.78
C GLY A 175 8.24 -13.16 -10.41
N SER A 176 7.52 -13.97 -9.61
CA SER A 176 6.74 -15.08 -10.15
C SER A 176 5.55 -14.60 -10.98
N ALA A 177 4.89 -13.52 -10.57
CA ALA A 177 3.80 -12.91 -11.34
C ALA A 177 4.29 -12.34 -12.68
N LEU A 178 5.42 -11.61 -12.68
CA LEU A 178 6.04 -11.09 -13.90
C LEU A 178 6.52 -12.21 -14.82
N PHE A 179 7.13 -13.26 -14.25
CA PHE A 179 7.53 -14.44 -14.99
C PHE A 179 6.32 -15.12 -15.64
N ALA A 180 5.23 -15.33 -14.89
CA ALA A 180 3.99 -15.87 -15.45
C ALA A 180 3.43 -15.01 -16.59
N LEU A 181 3.39 -13.68 -16.43
CA LEU A 181 2.94 -12.76 -17.48
C LEU A 181 3.75 -12.89 -18.77
N SER A 182 5.07 -13.15 -18.67
CA SER A 182 5.91 -13.32 -19.85
C SER A 182 5.53 -14.53 -20.72
N PHE A 183 4.94 -15.57 -20.16
CA PHE A 183 4.41 -16.72 -20.93
C PHE A 183 3.00 -16.49 -21.46
N MET A 184 2.24 -15.58 -20.85
CA MET A 184 0.87 -15.27 -21.28
C MET A 184 0.84 -14.22 -22.40
N ALA A 185 1.92 -13.45 -22.54
CA ALA A 185 2.10 -12.48 -23.62
C ALA A 185 2.78 -13.07 -24.88
N ALA A 186 3.19 -14.35 -24.82
CA ALA A 186 3.74 -15.12 -25.94
C ALA A 186 2.63 -15.92 -26.65
#